data_AF-A0A7R7TGJ2-F1
#
_entry.id   AF-A0A7R7TGJ2-F1
#
_cell.length_a   1.000
_cell.length_b   1.000
_cell.length_c   1.000
_cell.angle_alpha   90.00
_cell.angle_beta   90.00
_cell.angle_gamma   90.00
#
_symmetry.space_group_name_H-M   'P 1'
#
loop_
_entity.id
_entity.type
_entity.pdbx_description
1 polymer ?
#
loop_
_entity_poly.entity_id
_entity_poly.type
_entity_poly.pdbx_seq_one_letter_code
_entity_poly.pdbx_strand_id
1 'polypeptide(L)'
;MEPKEWKLKALTNIWTGDNKGKGDRLVPTGLMGSLRWWFEVLVRGLGGKACDPTAENVRCPNKDKEPHKAGHHCVVCVLRP
;
A
#
# COMPACT_ATOMS: atom_id res chain seq x y z
N MET A 1 -10.19 -6.81 16.74
CA MET A 1 -9.38 -7.85 16.09
C MET A 1 -7.99 -7.77 16.69
N GLU A 2 -7.46 -8.87 17.22
CA GLU A 2 -6.16 -8.85 17.88
C GLU A 2 -5.02 -8.85 16.84
N PRO A 3 -3.90 -8.16 17.12
CA PRO A 3 -2.76 -8.10 16.21
C PRO A 3 -2.12 -9.48 16.07
N LYS A 4 -1.82 -9.87 14.82
CA LYS A 4 -1.13 -11.13 14.52
C LYS A 4 0.33 -10.87 14.23
N GLU A 5 1.23 -11.49 15.00
CA GLU A 5 2.67 -11.42 14.77
C GLU A 5 3.12 -12.52 13.81
N TRP A 6 4.00 -12.17 12.87
CA TRP A 6 4.64 -13.11 11.96
C TRP A 6 6.15 -12.86 11.92
N LYS A 7 6.94 -13.94 11.97
CA LYS A 7 8.41 -13.86 11.88
C LYS A 7 8.85 -14.43 10.54
N LEU A 8 9.49 -13.58 9.73
CA LEU A 8 9.97 -13.90 8.39
C LEU A 8 11.49 -13.78 8.34
N LYS A 9 12.15 -14.67 7.60
CA LYS A 9 13.60 -14.60 7.33
C LYS A 9 13.81 -14.43 5.83
N ALA A 10 14.50 -13.35 5.46
CA ALA A 10 14.89 -13.16 4.07
C ALA A 10 15.97 -14.18 3.67
N LEU A 11 15.78 -14.86 2.54
CA LEU A 11 16.75 -15.82 2.00
C LEU A 11 17.92 -15.12 1.30
N THR A 12 17.71 -13.89 0.86
CA THR A 12 18.71 -13.00 0.28
C THR A 12 18.59 -11.62 0.94
N ASN A 13 19.61 -10.79 0.78
CA ASN A 13 19.53 -9.40 1.23
C ASN A 13 18.34 -8.70 0.56
N ILE A 14 17.55 -7.99 1.35
CA ILE A 14 16.48 -7.12 0.85
C ILE A 14 17.07 -5.73 0.67
N TRP A 15 17.20 -5.31 -0.59
CA TRP A 15 17.74 -4.01 -0.95
C TRP A 15 16.57 -3.02 -1.11
N THR A 16 16.54 -1.99 -0.28
CA THR A 16 15.55 -0.91 -0.39
C THR A 16 16.27 0.42 -0.38
N GLY A 17 15.90 1.32 -1.29
CA GLY A 17 16.47 2.66 -1.34
C GLY A 17 16.15 3.47 -0.08
N ASP A 18 17.17 4.07 0.53
CA ASP A 18 17.00 5.11 1.53
C ASP A 18 16.63 6.47 0.91
N ASN A 19 16.58 7.52 1.73
CA ASN A 19 16.28 8.88 1.26
C ASN A 19 17.34 9.46 0.29
N LYS A 20 18.51 8.82 0.16
CA LYS A 20 19.58 9.16 -0.79
C LYS A 20 19.62 8.17 -1.96
N GLY A 21 18.65 7.25 -2.07
CA GLY A 21 18.59 6.23 -3.11
C GLY A 21 19.59 5.09 -2.92
N LYS A 22 20.22 4.95 -1.74
CA LYS A 22 21.17 3.87 -1.46
C LYS A 22 20.45 2.62 -0.98
N GLY A 23 20.80 1.47 -1.54
CA GLY A 23 20.17 0.18 -1.27
C GLY A 23 20.76 -0.59 -0.08
N ASP A 24 21.76 -0.05 0.60
CA ASP A 24 22.70 -0.77 1.49
C ASP A 24 22.04 -1.45 2.70
N ARG A 25 20.77 -1.16 2.99
CA ARG A 25 20.01 -1.74 4.11
C ARG A 25 18.53 -1.88 3.80
N LEU A 26 17.86 -2.72 4.59
CA LEU A 26 16.40 -2.76 4.64
C LEU A 26 15.85 -1.50 5.32
N VAL A 27 14.94 -0.82 4.65
CA VAL A 27 14.18 0.33 5.11
C VAL A 27 12.73 -0.13 5.25
N PRO A 28 12.17 -0.18 6.49
CA PRO A 28 10.83 -0.71 6.73
C PRO A 28 9.73 -0.04 5.89
N THR A 29 9.87 1.25 5.57
CA THR A 29 8.91 1.98 4.72
C THR A 29 8.85 1.44 3.29
N GLY A 30 9.98 0.97 2.73
CA GLY A 30 10.02 0.31 1.42
C GLY A 30 9.27 -1.02 1.42
N LEU A 31 9.37 -1.76 2.53
CA LEU A 31 8.61 -3.00 2.73
C LEU A 31 7.11 -2.72 2.85
N MET A 32 6.71 -1.71 3.64
CA MET A 32 5.31 -1.28 3.76
C MET A 32 4.73 -0.84 2.41
N GLY A 33 5.49 -0.08 1.61
CA GLY A 33 5.08 0.29 0.25
C GLY A 33 4.87 -0.91 -0.66
N SER A 34 5.77 -1.91 -0.58
CA SER A 34 5.66 -3.16 -1.34
C SER A 34 4.41 -3.96 -0.93
N LEU A 35 4.11 -4.04 0.37
CA LEU A 35 2.88 -4.66 0.87
C LEU A 35 1.63 -3.96 0.37
N ARG A 36 1.61 -2.61 0.39
CA ARG A 36 0.51 -1.81 -0.18
C ARG A 36 0.31 -2.14 -1.66
N TRP A 37 1.39 -2.23 -2.44
CA TRP A 37 1.33 -2.55 -3.86
C TRP A 37 0.79 -3.97 -4.10
N TRP A 38 1.29 -4.98 -3.36
CA TRP A 38 0.76 -6.34 -3.47
C TRP A 38 -0.71 -6.44 -3.06
N PHE A 39 -1.11 -5.72 -2.02
CA PHE A 39 -2.51 -5.65 -1.63
C PHE A 39 -3.39 -5.01 -2.70
N GLU A 40 -2.90 -4.00 -3.41
CA GLU A 40 -3.56 -3.41 -4.58
C GLU A 40 -3.81 -4.44 -5.68
N VAL A 41 -2.79 -5.23 -6.01
CA VAL A 41 -2.88 -6.32 -7.00
C VAL A 41 -3.93 -7.34 -6.57
N LEU A 42 -3.93 -7.76 -5.30
CA LEU A 42 -4.92 -8.71 -4.77
C LEU A 42 -6.35 -8.16 -4.85
N VAL A 43 -6.57 -6.93 -4.43
CA VAL A 43 -7.89 -6.28 -4.48
C VAL A 43 -8.40 -6.20 -5.92
N ARG A 44 -7.55 -5.78 -6.86
CA ARG A 44 -7.92 -5.72 -8.30
C ARG A 44 -8.17 -7.10 -8.88
N GLY A 45 -7.34 -8.08 -8.54
CA GLY A 45 -7.48 -9.47 -9.00
C GLY A 45 -8.77 -10.14 -8.53
N LEU A 46 -9.27 -9.75 -7.34
CA LEU A 46 -10.55 -10.23 -6.80
C LEU A 46 -11.76 -9.40 -7.27
N GLY A 47 -11.60 -8.51 -8.25
CA GLY A 47 -12.68 -7.66 -8.80
C GLY A 47 -12.99 -6.40 -8.00
N GLY A 48 -12.21 -6.10 -6.96
CA GLY A 48 -12.29 -4.86 -6.19
C GLY A 48 -11.66 -3.67 -6.92
N LYS A 49 -12.01 -2.46 -6.49
CA LYS A 49 -11.44 -1.21 -7.03
C LYS A 49 -10.42 -0.63 -6.05
N ALA A 50 -9.25 -0.27 -6.55
CA ALA A 50 -8.21 0.43 -5.80
C ALA A 50 -7.86 1.76 -6.47
N CYS A 51 -7.52 2.76 -5.67
CA CYS A 51 -7.15 4.09 -6.14
C CYS A 51 -5.92 4.02 -7.05
N ASP A 52 -5.94 4.78 -8.14
CA ASP A 52 -4.84 4.92 -9.08
C ASP A 52 -4.21 6.31 -8.89
N PRO A 53 -2.97 6.40 -8.38
CA PRO A 53 -2.30 7.68 -8.17
C PRO A 53 -1.86 8.36 -9.47
N THR A 54 -1.89 7.66 -10.62
CA THR A 54 -1.53 8.22 -11.93
C THR A 54 -2.75 8.83 -12.63
N ALA A 55 -3.94 8.27 -12.45
CA ALA A 55 -5.19 8.84 -12.96
C ALA A 55 -5.68 10.00 -12.08
N GLU A 56 -6.12 11.13 -12.65
CA GLU A 56 -6.63 12.27 -11.86
C GLU A 56 -7.97 11.98 -11.17
N ASN A 57 -8.84 11.19 -11.80
CA ASN A 57 -10.23 10.97 -11.37
C ASN A 57 -10.42 9.76 -10.42
N VAL A 58 -9.35 9.03 -10.11
CA VAL A 58 -9.40 7.76 -9.35
C VAL A 58 -8.48 7.82 -8.13
N ARG A 59 -8.23 9.03 -7.59
CA ARG A 59 -7.35 9.26 -6.44
C ARG A 59 -8.12 9.30 -5.12
N CYS A 60 -7.40 8.94 -4.07
CA CYS A 60 -7.81 9.02 -2.68
C CYS A 60 -6.99 10.12 -1.96
N PRO A 61 -7.57 10.90 -1.02
CA PRO A 61 -9.01 11.10 -0.78
C PRO A 61 -9.60 11.99 -1.89
N ASN A 62 -10.78 11.63 -2.40
CA ASN A 62 -11.52 12.50 -3.31
C ASN A 62 -12.40 13.44 -2.46
N LYS A 63 -12.39 14.75 -2.73
CA LYS A 63 -13.02 15.78 -1.89
C LYS A 63 -14.55 15.71 -1.89
N ASP A 64 -15.15 14.99 -2.84
CA ASP A 64 -16.57 15.13 -3.16
C ASP A 64 -17.50 14.03 -2.62
N LYS A 65 -17.12 13.16 -1.69
CA LYS A 65 -18.00 12.02 -1.35
C LYS A 65 -18.06 11.61 0.13
N GLU A 66 -19.32 11.55 0.59
CA GLU A 66 -19.78 11.26 1.94
C GLU A 66 -19.37 9.86 2.46
N PRO A 67 -19.17 9.68 3.78
CA PRO A 67 -18.67 8.44 4.39
C PRO A 67 -19.51 7.17 4.22
N HIS A 68 -20.64 7.24 3.51
CA HIS A 68 -21.55 6.11 3.29
C HIS A 68 -21.97 5.95 1.81
N LYS A 69 -21.32 6.65 0.88
CA LYS A 69 -21.54 6.54 -0.58
C LYS A 69 -20.25 6.24 -1.34
N ALA A 70 -20.38 5.63 -2.52
CA ALA A 70 -19.27 5.21 -3.38
C ALA A 70 -18.40 6.38 -3.85
N GLY A 71 -17.34 6.65 -3.06
CA GLY A 71 -16.40 7.76 -3.21
C GLY A 71 -15.35 7.84 -2.10
N HIS A 72 -14.96 6.66 -1.63
CA HIS A 72 -14.24 6.50 -0.38
C HIS A 72 -12.74 6.40 -0.55
N HIS A 73 -12.05 6.60 0.57
CA HIS A 73 -10.69 6.10 0.76
C HIS A 73 -10.72 4.59 0.50
N CYS A 74 -10.13 4.12 -0.60
CA CYS A 74 -10.14 2.71 -0.94
C CYS A 74 -9.43 1.89 0.16
N VAL A 75 -9.81 0.62 0.31
CA VAL A 75 -9.24 -0.27 1.33
C VAL A 75 -7.71 -0.34 1.29
N VAL A 76 -7.11 -0.13 0.12
CA VAL A 76 -5.65 -0.14 -0.09
C VAL A 76 -4.95 1.07 0.55
N CYS A 77 -5.62 2.21 0.58
CA CYS A 77 -5.04 3.45 1.10
C CYS A 77 -5.22 3.62 2.62
N VAL A 78 -5.94 2.70 3.28
CA VAL A 78 -5.98 2.58 4.74
C VAL A 78 -4.64 2.08 5.29
N LEU A 79 -3.84 1.39 4.49
CA LEU A 79 -2.50 0.86 4.85
C LEU A 79 -1.41 1.95 4.88
N ARG A 80 -1.73 3.18 5.28
CA ARG A 80 -0.74 4.27 5.40
C ARG A 80 0.16 4.00 6.62
N PRO A 81 1.50 4.11 6.51
CA PRO A 81 2.39 4.19 7.66
C PRO A 81 2.16 5.47 8.48
#